data_AF-A0A249PH94-F1
#
_entry.id   AF-A0A249PH94-F1
#
_cell.length_a   1.000
_cell.length_b   1.000
_cell.length_c   1.000
_cell.angle_alpha   90.00
_cell.angle_beta   90.00
_cell.angle_gamma   90.00
#
_symmetry.space_group_name_H-M   'P 1'
#
loop_
_entity.id
_entity.type
_entity.pdbx_description
1 polymer ?
#
loop_
_entity_poly.entity_id
_entity_poly.type
_entity_poly.pdbx_seq_one_letter_code
_entity_poly.pdbx_strand_id
1 'polypeptide(L)' 'MSVHDDYRRRGIGRALLNALIEAADRWHGISRLELTVFTDNEAAIRLYRQAGFVTEGVLKSYALRDGMLADAFAMAWLRT' A
#
# COMPACT_ATOMS: atom_id res chain seq x y z
N MET A 1 5.47 1.73 -4.39
CA MET A 1 6.02 3.04 -3.99
C MET A 1 7.04 2.84 -2.90
N SER A 2 8.20 3.49 -2.97
CA SER A 2 9.27 3.37 -1.98
C SER A 2 9.87 4.75 -1.68
N VAL A 3 10.28 4.96 -0.43
CA VAL A 3 11.02 6.16 -0.01
C VAL A 3 12.42 5.72 0.38
N HIS A 4 13.42 6.41 -0.17
CA HIS A 4 14.82 6.18 0.15
C HIS A 4 15.06 6.22 1.67
N ASP A 5 15.92 5.34 2.16
CA ASP A 5 16.04 5.00 3.58
C ASP A 5 16.35 6.23 4.44
N ASP A 6 17.23 7.11 3.97
CA ASP A 6 17.61 8.38 4.61
C ASP A 6 16.45 9.38 4.81
N TYR A 7 15.36 9.19 4.06
CA TYR A 7 14.19 10.08 4.02
C TYR A 7 12.93 9.44 4.63
N ARG A 8 13.03 8.21 5.14
CA ARG A 8 11.90 7.54 5.81
C ARG A 8 11.54 8.22 7.13
N ARG A 9 10.32 7.95 7.62
CA ARG A 9 9.76 8.50 8.89
C ARG A 9 9.61 10.03 8.94
N ARG A 10 9.71 10.72 7.80
CA ARG A 10 9.48 12.17 7.66
C ARG A 10 8.12 12.52 7.05
N GLY A 11 7.17 11.57 7.05
CA GLY A 11 5.84 11.76 6.44
C GLY A 11 5.80 11.71 4.90
N ILE A 12 6.94 11.53 4.21
CA ILE A 12 7.01 11.54 2.74
C ILE A 12 6.14 10.45 2.11
N GLY A 13 6.18 9.21 2.65
CA GLY A 13 5.34 8.13 2.16
C GLY A 13 3.84 8.44 2.26
N ARG A 14 3.43 9.15 3.32
CA ARG A 14 2.05 9.64 3.48
C ARG A 14 1.72 10.73 2.48
N ALA A 15 2.60 11.69 2.27
CA ALA A 15 2.42 12.76 1.29
C ALA A 15 2.26 12.19 -0.13
N LEU A 16 3.12 11.26 -0.53
CA LEU A 16 3.05 10.61 -1.83
C LEU A 16 1.76 9.79 -2.02
N LEU A 17 1.37 9.00 -1.02
CA LEU A 17 0.14 8.21 -1.09
C LEU A 17 -1.11 9.09 -1.16
N ASN A 18 -1.16 10.16 -0.36
CA ASN A 18 -2.26 11.12 -0.40
C ASN A 18 -2.35 11.80 -1.76
N ALA A 19 -1.22 12.24 -2.34
CA ALA A 19 -1.21 12.84 -3.66
C ALA A 19 -1.70 11.87 -4.74
N LEU A 20 -1.37 10.57 -4.63
CA LEU A 20 -1.88 9.54 -5.54
C LEU A 20 -3.40 9.38 -5.43
N ILE A 21 -3.94 9.29 -4.21
CA ILE A 21 -5.39 9.18 -3.97
C ILE A 21 -6.11 10.42 -4.47
N GLU A 22 -5.56 11.60 -4.18
CA GLU A 22 -6.13 12.89 -4.61
C GLU A 22 -6.12 13.04 -6.14
N ALA A 23 -5.10 12.51 -6.81
CA ALA A 23 -5.06 12.44 -8.27
C ALA A 23 -6.12 11.47 -8.81
N ALA A 24 -6.28 10.29 -8.20
CA ALA A 24 -7.27 9.31 -8.61
C ALA A 24 -8.72 9.78 -8.38
N ASP A 25 -8.99 10.48 -7.28
CA ASP A 25 -10.32 11.02 -6.98
C ASP A 25 -10.68 12.21 -7.89
N ARG A 26 -9.70 13.09 -8.15
CA ARG A 26 -9.95 14.28 -8.99
C ARG A 26 -10.02 13.95 -10.47
N TRP A 27 -9.20 13.02 -10.98
CA TRP A 27 -9.03 12.83 -12.42
C TRP A 27 -9.53 11.44 -12.86
N HIS A 28 -10.40 11.45 -13.89
CA HIS A 28 -10.77 10.31 -14.75
C HIS A 28 -11.58 9.14 -14.18
N GLY A 29 -12.36 9.32 -13.10
CA GLY A 29 -13.32 8.29 -12.70
C GLY A 29 -12.67 6.98 -12.27
N ILE A 30 -11.43 7.04 -11.76
CA ILE A 30 -10.76 5.89 -11.15
C ILE A 30 -11.53 5.56 -9.87
N SER A 31 -12.18 4.40 -9.86
CA SER A 31 -12.99 3.93 -8.73
C SER A 31 -12.20 3.07 -7.73
N ARG A 32 -10.98 2.66 -8.10
CA ARG A 32 -10.19 1.69 -7.33
C ARG A 32 -8.69 1.94 -7.49
N LEU A 33 -7.99 1.87 -6.36
CA LEU A 33 -6.54 1.73 -6.28
C LEU A 33 -6.23 0.43 -5.55
N GLU A 34 -5.26 -0.33 -6.02
CA GLU A 34 -4.89 -1.61 -5.41
C GLU A 34 -3.38 -1.76 -5.25
N LEU A 35 -2.99 -2.57 -4.28
CA LEU A 35 -1.60 -2.89 -3.99
C LEU A 35 -1.46 -4.27 -3.35
N THR A 36 -0.26 -4.81 -3.45
CA THR A 36 0.20 -5.93 -2.63
C THR A 36 1.25 -5.46 -1.63
N VAL A 37 1.18 -5.96 -0.40
CA VAL A 37 2.15 -5.65 0.65
C VAL A 37 2.45 -6.90 1.46
N PHE A 38 3.73 -7.19 1.71
CA PHE A 38 4.10 -8.31 2.56
C PHE A 38 3.45 -8.18 3.95
N THR A 39 2.96 -9.30 4.47
CA THR A 39 2.20 -9.33 5.74
C THR A 39 3.03 -8.89 6.94
N ASP A 40 4.36 -8.97 6.84
CA ASP A 40 5.33 -8.53 7.84
C ASP A 40 5.69 -7.04 7.78
N ASN A 41 5.28 -6.32 6.73
CA ASN A 41 5.60 -4.91 6.54
C ASN A 41 4.59 -4.01 7.26
N GLU A 42 4.60 -4.07 8.59
CA GLU A 42 3.61 -3.38 9.42
C GLU A 42 3.57 -1.86 9.19
N ALA A 43 4.72 -1.25 8.90
CA ALA A 43 4.81 0.18 8.66
C ALA A 43 4.02 0.60 7.41
N ALA A 44 4.17 -0.15 6.30
CA ALA A 44 3.41 0.09 5.09
C ALA A 44 1.92 -0.25 5.30
N ILE A 45 1.61 -1.36 5.96
CA ILE A 45 0.22 -1.76 6.26
C ILE A 45 -0.51 -0.66 7.05
N ARG A 46 0.11 -0.12 8.11
CA ARG A 46 -0.46 0.99 8.90
C ARG A 46 -0.69 2.21 8.04
N LEU A 47 0.27 2.58 7.19
CA LEU A 47 0.16 3.72 6.27
C LEU A 47 -1.03 3.56 5.32
N TYR A 48 -1.19 2.39 4.69
CA TYR A 48 -2.27 2.11 3.75
C TYR A 48 -3.64 2.11 4.45
N ARG A 49 -3.77 1.47 5.62
CA ARG A 49 -5.01 1.50 6.41
C ARG A 49 -5.42 2.91 6.80
N GLN A 50 -4.48 3.73 7.26
CA GLN A 50 -4.74 5.14 7.57
C GLN A 50 -5.15 5.96 6.34
N ALA A 51 -4.84 5.49 5.12
CA ALA A 51 -5.24 6.12 3.87
C ALA A 51 -6.57 5.58 3.34
N GLY A 52 -7.24 4.69 4.07
CA GLY A 52 -8.53 4.12 3.70
C GLY A 52 -8.44 2.84 2.86
N PHE A 53 -7.26 2.24 2.68
CA PHE A 53 -7.16 0.93 2.07
C PHE A 53 -7.66 -0.16 3.03
N VAL A 54 -8.42 -1.10 2.50
CA VAL A 54 -8.88 -2.31 3.20
C VAL A 54 -8.15 -3.53 2.67
N THR A 55 -7.98 -4.55 3.52
CA THR A 55 -7.45 -5.85 3.09
C THR A 55 -8.59 -6.67 2.50
N GLU A 56 -8.43 -7.11 1.25
CA GLU A 56 -9.43 -7.92 0.54
C GLU A 56 -9.05 -9.41 0.50
N GLY A 57 -7.77 -9.71 0.69
CA GLY A 57 -7.31 -11.09 0.69
C GLY A 57 -5.87 -11.26 1.14
N VAL A 58 -5.49 -12.52 1.36
CA VAL A 58 -4.12 -12.94 1.63
C VAL A 58 -3.66 -13.81 0.47
N LEU A 59 -2.61 -13.36 -0.21
CA LEU A 59 -1.88 -14.12 -1.20
C LEU A 59 -0.87 -15.00 -0.45
N LYS A 60 -1.18 -16.29 -0.34
CA LYS A 60 -0.32 -17.27 0.32
C LYS A 60 0.91 -17.58 -0.53
N SER A 61 2.09 -17.65 0.11
CA SER A 61 3.35 -17.96 -0.57
C SER A 61 3.62 -17.06 -1.78
N TYR A 62 3.31 -15.77 -1.64
CA TYR A 62 3.29 -14.79 -2.72
C TYR A 62 4.65 -14.60 -3.40
N ALA A 63 5.74 -14.49 -2.62
CA ALA A 63 7.08 -14.33 -3.19
C ALA A 63 8.17 -14.91 -2.28
N LEU A 64 9.28 -15.33 -2.89
CA LEU A 64 10.47 -15.77 -2.16
C LEU A 64 11.23 -14.54 -1.62
N ARG A 65 11.42 -14.48 -0.31
CA ARG A 65 12.15 -13.42 0.39
C ARG A 65 12.99 -14.05 1.49
N ASP A 66 14.28 -13.70 1.52
CA ASP A 66 15.22 -14.24 2.49
C ASP A 66 15.22 -15.79 2.57
N GLY A 67 15.03 -16.43 1.41
CA GLY A 67 14.99 -17.90 1.28
C GLY A 67 13.68 -18.56 1.72
N MET A 68 12.66 -17.81 2.13
CA MET A 68 11.35 -18.32 2.54
C MET A 68 10.23 -17.73 1.69
N LEU A 69 9.17 -18.51 1.45
CA LEU A 69 7.97 -17.99 0.79
C LEU A 69 7.19 -17.13 1.79
N ALA A 70 7.02 -15.85 1.45
CA ALA A 70 6.33 -14.87 2.26
C ALA A 70 4.91 -14.60 1.73
N ASP A 71 3.96 -14.43 2.65
CA ASP A 71 2.59 -14.03 2.32
C ASP A 71 2.52 -12.51 2.01
N ALA A 72 1.53 -12.12 1.23
CA ALA A 72 1.19 -10.71 1.02
C ALA A 72 -0.31 -10.45 1.20
N PHE A 73 -0.66 -9.28 1.71
CA PHE A 73 -2.03 -8.79 1.63
C PHE A 73 -2.28 -8.18 0.25
N ALA A 74 -3.41 -8.54 -0.36
CA ALA A 74 -4.02 -7.72 -1.39
C ALA A 74 -4.89 -6.67 -0.71
N MET A 75 -4.62 -5.39 -0.98
CA MET A 75 -5.36 -4.28 -0.38
C MET A 75 -5.88 -3.35 -1.46
N ALA A 76 -7.03 -2.74 -1.19
CA ALA A 76 -7.64 -1.78 -2.09
C ALA A 76 -8.22 -0.58 -1.36
N TRP A 77 -8.11 0.58 -2.01
CA TRP A 77 -8.91 1.77 -1.70
C TRP A 77 -9.97 1.88 -2.79
N LEU A 78 -11.21 2.08 -2.37
CA LEU A 78 -12.35 2.27 -3.28
C LEU A 78 -12.87 3.69 -3.13
N ARG A 79 -13.24 4.29 -4.25
CA ARG A 79 -13.97 5.55 -4.26
C ARG A 79 -15.39 5.28 -3.79
N THR A 80 -15.74 5.80 -2.62
CA THR A 80 -17.10 5.86 -2.06
C THR A 80 -17.81 7.13 -2.46
#